data_AF-A0A7Z9G4P9-F1
#
_entry.id   AF-A0A7Z9G4P9-F1
#
_cell.length_a   1.000
_cell.length_b   1.000
_cell.length_c   1.000
_cell.angle_alpha   90.00
_cell.angle_beta   90.00
_cell.angle_gamma   90.00
#
_symmetry.space_group_name_H-M   'P 1'
#
loop_
_entity.id
_entity.type
_entity.pdbx_description
1 polymer ?
#
loop_
_entity_poly.entity_id
_entity_poly.type
_entity_poly.pdbx_seq_one_letter_code
_entity_poly.pdbx_strand_id
1 'polypeptide(L)'
;MDSEKGPVCTKTCFDDCPEGWTCKEVTNTGADVTFVCIQSINELCKPCHSDGDCGGNIDTPDKCLSLGEAGSFCGVDCSSTGKCLENYTCADIPQSDGSVAKQCIPVSGKCPCLGPYDGMTTPCTRENQFGSCVGESVCDGTQGAWSECDADEPKEEICDGEDNNCSGLADDELPALECEITNEHGVCLGKKICISAEESCDAKTPTQEFCDLEDNDCDGQTDEDLGESSCGLGICAGVVAA
;
A
#
# COMPACT_ATOMS: atom_id res chain seq x y z
N MET A 1 20.72 -30.47 -7.38
CA MET A 1 19.89 -29.34 -6.93
C MET A 1 19.33 -28.68 -8.18
N ASP A 2 18.08 -28.28 -8.18
CA ASP A 2 17.45 -27.69 -9.37
C ASP A 2 17.89 -26.23 -9.54
N SER A 3 18.18 -25.83 -10.78
CA SER A 3 18.51 -24.46 -11.20
C SER A 3 17.55 -23.99 -12.29
N GLU A 4 17.62 -22.72 -12.70
CA GLU A 4 16.89 -22.19 -13.86
C GLU A 4 17.11 -23.00 -15.17
N LYS A 5 18.18 -23.82 -15.25
CA LYS A 5 18.49 -24.69 -16.40
C LYS A 5 18.23 -26.18 -16.15
N GLY A 6 17.56 -26.53 -15.06
CA GLY A 6 17.31 -27.90 -14.62
C GLY A 6 18.29 -28.39 -13.53
N PRO A 7 18.28 -29.69 -13.19
CA PRO A 7 19.07 -30.25 -12.10
C PRO A 7 20.57 -30.13 -12.36
N VAL A 8 21.27 -29.41 -11.50
CA VAL A 8 22.73 -29.24 -11.48
C VAL A 8 23.31 -30.10 -10.37
N CYS A 9 24.36 -30.84 -10.70
CA CYS A 9 25.17 -31.55 -9.71
C CYS A 9 26.02 -30.55 -8.93
N THR A 10 26.08 -30.70 -7.60
CA THR A 10 26.91 -29.87 -6.74
C THR A 10 27.90 -30.70 -5.93
N LYS A 11 28.94 -30.05 -5.37
CA LYS A 11 29.96 -30.64 -4.50
C LYS A 11 29.73 -30.24 -3.03
N THR A 12 30.17 -31.09 -2.12
CA THR A 12 30.30 -30.71 -0.70
C THR A 12 31.37 -29.64 -0.54
N CYS A 13 31.20 -28.76 0.44
CA CYS A 13 32.13 -27.67 0.75
C CYS A 13 32.44 -27.63 2.24
N PHE A 14 33.48 -26.89 2.61
CA PHE A 14 33.75 -26.51 4.00
C PHE A 14 33.76 -24.98 4.05
N ASP A 15 34.54 -24.33 3.17
CA ASP A 15 34.50 -22.88 2.92
C ASP A 15 34.74 -22.49 1.44
N ASP A 16 35.03 -23.45 0.56
CA ASP A 16 35.47 -23.17 -0.82
C ASP A 16 34.45 -23.66 -1.88
N CYS A 17 33.79 -22.70 -2.52
CA CYS A 17 32.83 -22.93 -3.59
C CYS A 17 33.23 -22.19 -4.87
N PRO A 18 32.83 -22.70 -6.06
CA PRO A 18 33.09 -22.01 -7.33
C PRO A 18 32.54 -20.59 -7.34
N GLU A 19 33.06 -19.72 -8.20
CA GLU A 19 32.58 -18.35 -8.34
C GLU A 19 31.05 -18.31 -8.57
N GLY A 20 30.33 -17.57 -7.72
CA GLY A 20 28.86 -17.50 -7.73
C GLY A 20 28.14 -18.63 -6.98
N TRP A 21 28.83 -19.36 -6.11
CA TRP A 21 28.26 -20.39 -5.25
C TRP A 21 28.62 -20.13 -3.78
N THR A 22 27.64 -20.31 -2.90
CA THR A 22 27.77 -20.18 -1.45
C THR A 22 27.73 -21.55 -0.80
N CYS A 23 28.55 -21.77 0.23
CA CYS A 23 28.52 -23.00 1.02
C CYS A 23 27.35 -22.93 2.03
N LYS A 24 26.31 -23.78 1.88
CA LYS A 24 25.20 -23.86 2.84
C LYS A 24 25.10 -25.23 3.49
N GLU A 25 24.63 -25.25 4.73
CA GLU A 25 24.32 -26.46 5.46
C GLU A 25 23.02 -27.09 4.93
N VAL A 26 23.04 -28.42 4.76
CA VAL A 26 21.87 -29.21 4.40
C VAL A 26 21.71 -30.31 5.43
N THR A 27 20.54 -30.34 6.05
CA THR A 27 20.18 -31.35 7.06
C THR A 27 19.73 -32.62 6.34
N ASN A 28 20.51 -33.69 6.44
CA ASN A 28 20.04 -35.03 6.07
C ASN A 28 19.33 -35.68 7.27
N THR A 29 18.52 -36.72 7.04
CA THR A 29 17.86 -37.53 8.09
C THR A 29 18.82 -38.28 9.04
N GLY A 30 20.11 -38.04 8.96
CA GLY A 30 21.16 -38.55 9.85
C GLY A 30 21.79 -37.42 10.68
N ALA A 31 22.44 -37.76 11.78
CA ALA A 31 22.96 -36.81 12.78
C ALA A 31 24.11 -35.89 12.30
N ASP A 32 24.60 -36.06 11.07
CA ASP A 32 25.71 -35.28 10.51
C ASP A 32 25.20 -34.20 9.53
N VAL A 33 25.54 -32.95 9.83
CA VAL A 33 25.32 -31.81 8.92
C VAL A 33 26.32 -31.90 7.76
N THR A 34 25.82 -31.78 6.53
CA THR A 34 26.66 -31.77 5.33
C THR A 34 26.55 -30.40 4.67
N PHE A 35 27.70 -29.78 4.44
CA PHE A 35 27.78 -28.52 3.73
C PHE A 35 27.94 -28.77 2.23
N VAL A 36 27.14 -28.09 1.43
CA VAL A 36 27.09 -28.26 -0.02
C VAL A 36 27.14 -26.90 -0.70
N CYS A 37 27.89 -26.79 -1.80
CA CYS A 37 27.85 -25.57 -2.59
C CYS A 37 26.45 -25.43 -3.16
N ILE A 38 25.79 -24.33 -2.89
CA ILE A 38 24.58 -23.97 -3.59
C ILE A 38 24.89 -22.74 -4.41
N GLN A 39 24.34 -22.65 -5.61
CA GLN A 39 24.59 -21.47 -6.42
C GLN A 39 23.94 -20.28 -5.72
N SER A 40 24.64 -19.14 -5.59
CA SER A 40 24.10 -17.94 -4.92
C SER A 40 22.88 -17.36 -5.64
N ILE A 41 22.59 -17.85 -6.86
CA ILE A 41 21.32 -17.61 -7.57
C ILE A 41 20.12 -18.30 -6.92
N ASN A 42 20.31 -19.21 -5.95
CA ASN A 42 19.21 -19.88 -5.27
C ASN A 42 18.42 -18.94 -4.35
N GLU A 43 19.02 -17.81 -3.95
CA GLU A 43 18.25 -16.75 -3.28
C GLU A 43 17.73 -15.74 -4.30
N LEU A 44 18.37 -15.58 -5.47
CA LEU A 44 17.84 -14.69 -6.52
C LEU A 44 16.50 -15.22 -7.04
N CYS A 45 15.50 -14.34 -7.11
CA CYS A 45 14.14 -14.69 -7.51
C CYS A 45 13.44 -15.74 -6.62
N LYS A 46 13.95 -15.96 -5.41
CA LYS A 46 13.23 -16.69 -4.38
C LYS A 46 12.06 -15.82 -3.88
N PRO A 47 10.83 -16.35 -3.76
CA PRO A 47 9.72 -15.60 -3.20
C PRO A 47 10.00 -15.24 -1.73
N CYS A 48 9.62 -14.03 -1.32
CA CYS A 48 9.91 -13.51 0.01
C CYS A 48 8.78 -12.62 0.52
N HIS A 49 8.65 -12.54 1.84
CA HIS A 49 7.74 -11.63 2.52
C HIS A 49 8.50 -10.51 3.23
N SER A 50 9.79 -10.73 3.53
CA SER A 50 10.65 -9.77 4.19
C SER A 50 12.11 -9.96 3.76
N ASP A 51 12.94 -8.93 3.98
CA ASP A 51 14.40 -9.01 3.75
C ASP A 51 15.07 -10.21 4.44
N GLY A 52 14.54 -10.63 5.59
CA GLY A 52 15.06 -11.77 6.34
C GLY A 52 14.96 -13.11 5.59
N ASP A 53 14.06 -13.20 4.60
CA ASP A 53 13.90 -14.40 3.78
C ASP A 53 14.99 -14.54 2.72
N CYS A 54 15.69 -13.45 2.39
CA CYS A 54 16.61 -13.35 1.25
C CYS A 54 18.06 -13.65 1.59
N GLY A 55 18.40 -13.78 2.87
CA GLY A 55 19.77 -14.08 3.28
C GLY A 55 20.74 -12.93 3.03
N GLY A 56 21.89 -13.25 2.45
CA GLY A 56 23.01 -12.31 2.29
C GLY A 56 23.91 -12.19 3.52
N ASN A 57 24.97 -11.38 3.40
CA ASN A 57 25.88 -11.08 4.50
C ASN A 57 25.31 -9.96 5.38
N ILE A 58 25.69 -9.95 6.66
CA ILE A 58 25.26 -8.90 7.61
C ILE A 58 25.59 -7.49 7.10
N ASP A 59 26.74 -7.33 6.44
CA ASP A 59 27.19 -6.04 5.93
C ASP A 59 26.59 -5.67 4.57
N THR A 60 26.12 -6.67 3.80
CA THR A 60 25.53 -6.52 2.47
C THR A 60 24.35 -7.48 2.33
N PRO A 61 23.23 -7.19 3.01
CA PRO A 61 22.09 -8.10 3.04
C PRO A 61 21.36 -8.11 1.70
N ASP A 62 20.85 -9.27 1.36
CA ASP A 62 19.97 -9.46 0.21
C ASP A 62 18.59 -8.92 0.58
N LYS A 63 17.91 -8.28 -0.37
CA LYS A 63 16.67 -7.55 -0.11
C LYS A 63 15.47 -8.22 -0.74
N CYS A 64 14.33 -8.16 -0.04
CA CYS A 64 13.05 -8.57 -0.61
C CYS A 64 12.46 -7.39 -1.39
N LEU A 65 12.31 -7.58 -2.69
CA LEU A 65 11.97 -6.50 -3.62
C LEU A 65 10.59 -6.74 -4.21
N SER A 66 9.68 -5.78 -4.04
CA SER A 66 8.38 -5.80 -4.70
C SER A 66 8.53 -5.46 -6.19
N LEU A 67 8.06 -6.36 -7.04
CA LEU A 67 7.97 -6.19 -8.49
C LEU A 67 6.51 -5.93 -8.93
N GLY A 68 5.70 -5.34 -8.05
CA GLY A 68 4.29 -5.02 -8.30
C GLY A 68 3.43 -6.28 -8.42
N GLU A 69 2.61 -6.36 -9.46
CA GLU A 69 1.72 -7.52 -9.69
C GLU A 69 2.49 -8.84 -9.90
N ALA A 70 3.77 -8.77 -10.28
CA ALA A 70 4.59 -9.95 -10.48
C ALA A 70 4.93 -10.68 -9.16
N GLY A 71 4.82 -9.99 -8.02
CA GLY A 71 5.18 -10.51 -6.70
C GLY A 71 6.45 -9.90 -6.12
N SER A 72 6.88 -10.42 -4.97
CA SER A 72 8.01 -9.94 -4.19
C SER A 72 9.09 -11.00 -4.12
N PHE A 73 10.29 -10.64 -4.55
CA PHE A 73 11.36 -11.61 -4.71
C PHE A 73 12.68 -11.09 -4.17
N CYS A 74 13.47 -12.03 -3.71
CA CYS A 74 14.81 -11.77 -3.25
C CYS A 74 15.70 -11.30 -4.41
N GLY A 75 16.24 -10.10 -4.24
CA GLY A 75 17.42 -9.64 -4.95
C GLY A 75 18.67 -10.23 -4.32
N VAL A 76 19.80 -10.04 -4.97
CA VAL A 76 21.13 -10.41 -4.44
C VAL A 76 22.03 -9.20 -4.46
N ASP A 77 22.80 -8.95 -3.39
CA ASP A 77 23.72 -7.82 -3.32
C ASP A 77 24.72 -7.83 -4.49
N CYS A 78 24.84 -6.67 -5.14
CA CYS A 78 25.82 -6.41 -6.18
C CYS A 78 26.65 -5.15 -5.89
N SER A 79 26.66 -4.68 -4.65
CA SER A 79 27.38 -3.46 -4.26
C SER A 79 28.89 -3.59 -4.42
N SER A 80 29.44 -4.78 -4.16
CA SER A 80 30.88 -5.05 -4.18
C SER A 80 31.43 -5.29 -5.59
N THR A 81 30.67 -5.96 -6.46
CA THR A 81 31.14 -6.37 -7.80
C THR A 81 30.57 -5.52 -8.93
N GLY A 82 29.38 -4.93 -8.73
CA GLY A 82 28.59 -4.27 -9.77
C GLY A 82 28.15 -5.20 -10.91
N LYS A 83 28.29 -6.52 -10.74
CA LYS A 83 28.04 -7.51 -11.79
C LYS A 83 26.90 -8.43 -11.39
N CYS A 84 25.91 -8.53 -12.27
CA CYS A 84 24.81 -9.49 -12.16
C CYS A 84 24.90 -10.54 -13.28
N LEU A 85 24.13 -11.62 -13.15
CA LEU A 85 24.00 -12.64 -14.19
C LEU A 85 23.37 -12.07 -15.47
N GLU A 86 23.50 -12.84 -16.56
CA GLU A 86 22.81 -12.54 -17.81
C GLU A 86 21.30 -12.42 -17.59
N ASN A 87 20.67 -11.36 -18.13
CA ASN A 87 19.27 -10.95 -17.92
C ASN A 87 18.93 -10.35 -16.55
N TYR A 88 19.95 -10.07 -15.72
CA TYR A 88 19.79 -9.33 -14.48
C TYR A 88 20.60 -8.03 -14.52
N THR A 89 20.11 -7.01 -13.83
CA THR A 89 20.78 -5.71 -13.72
C THR A 89 20.96 -5.35 -12.25
N CYS A 90 22.08 -4.69 -11.94
CA CYS A 90 22.34 -4.18 -10.61
C CYS A 90 21.58 -2.85 -10.46
N ALA A 91 20.49 -2.88 -9.70
CA ALA A 91 19.61 -1.74 -9.48
C ALA A 91 19.87 -1.08 -8.11
N ASP A 92 19.65 0.23 -8.07
CA ASP A 92 19.68 1.03 -6.84
C ASP A 92 18.32 0.95 -6.16
N ILE A 93 18.28 0.37 -4.97
CA ILE A 93 17.08 0.15 -4.16
C ILE A 93 17.10 1.12 -2.98
N PRO A 94 16.27 2.18 -3.00
CA PRO A 94 16.13 3.08 -1.86
C PRO A 94 15.68 2.33 -0.61
N GLN A 95 16.27 2.65 0.53
CA GLN A 95 15.92 2.08 1.83
C GLN A 95 15.23 3.14 2.69
N SER A 96 14.45 2.70 3.68
CA SER A 96 13.70 3.59 4.58
C SER A 96 14.59 4.51 5.43
N ASP A 97 15.86 4.14 5.63
CA ASP A 97 16.86 4.94 6.34
C ASP A 97 17.55 6.00 5.45
N GLY A 98 17.14 6.11 4.17
CA GLY A 98 17.72 7.00 3.18
C GLY A 98 19.00 6.46 2.53
N SER A 99 19.46 5.26 2.91
CA SER A 99 20.54 4.57 2.21
C SER A 99 20.06 3.96 0.90
N VAL A 100 21.01 3.54 0.06
CA VAL A 100 20.73 2.87 -1.21
C VAL A 100 21.44 1.52 -1.19
N ALA A 101 20.66 0.44 -1.24
CA ALA A 101 21.17 -0.91 -1.44
C ALA A 101 21.33 -1.18 -2.94
N LYS A 102 22.32 -1.96 -3.34
CA LYS A 102 22.50 -2.38 -4.73
C LYS A 102 22.14 -3.85 -4.87
N GLN A 103 21.12 -4.16 -5.65
CA GLN A 103 20.58 -5.52 -5.77
C GLN A 103 20.44 -5.93 -7.23
N CYS A 104 20.81 -7.17 -7.53
CA CYS A 104 20.52 -7.79 -8.82
C CYS A 104 19.02 -8.07 -8.94
N ILE A 105 18.39 -7.51 -9.96
CA ILE A 105 16.97 -7.72 -10.27
C ILE A 105 16.80 -8.18 -11.72
N PRO A 106 15.75 -8.94 -12.05
CA PRO A 106 15.51 -9.39 -13.41
C PRO A 106 15.18 -8.20 -14.33
N VAL A 107 15.82 -8.14 -15.49
CA VAL A 107 15.58 -7.07 -16.49
C VAL A 107 14.15 -7.15 -17.05
N SER A 108 13.52 -8.31 -17.00
CA SER A 108 12.11 -8.52 -17.37
C SER A 108 11.11 -7.86 -16.40
N GLY A 109 11.55 -7.50 -15.19
CA GLY A 109 10.66 -7.08 -14.10
C GLY A 109 9.82 -8.22 -13.51
N LYS A 110 10.11 -9.47 -13.87
CA LYS A 110 9.37 -10.66 -13.38
C LYS A 110 10.32 -11.80 -13.07
N CYS A 111 10.11 -12.44 -11.92
CA CYS A 111 10.84 -13.65 -11.57
C CYS A 111 10.11 -14.91 -12.08
N PRO A 112 10.84 -15.94 -12.54
CA PRO A 112 10.23 -17.17 -13.00
C PRO A 112 9.62 -17.95 -11.82
N CYS A 113 8.49 -18.60 -12.05
CA CYS A 113 7.97 -19.63 -11.15
C CYS A 113 8.66 -20.96 -11.53
N LEU A 114 9.52 -21.45 -10.65
CA LEU A 114 10.31 -22.67 -10.85
C LEU A 114 9.72 -23.83 -10.04
N GLY A 115 10.02 -25.07 -10.42
CA GLY A 115 9.52 -26.26 -9.73
C GLY A 115 9.73 -26.30 -8.20
N PRO A 116 10.86 -25.82 -7.64
CA PRO A 116 11.03 -25.72 -6.19
C PRO A 116 10.09 -24.73 -5.48
N TYR A 117 9.46 -23.82 -6.22
CA TYR A 117 8.51 -22.84 -5.71
C TYR A 117 7.05 -23.25 -5.93
N ASP A 118 6.79 -24.45 -6.47
CA ASP A 118 5.44 -24.95 -6.71
C ASP A 118 4.59 -24.91 -5.43
N GLY A 119 3.47 -24.19 -5.47
CA GLY A 119 2.57 -23.96 -4.34
C GLY A 119 3.05 -22.94 -3.31
N MET A 120 4.22 -22.32 -3.48
CA MET A 120 4.65 -21.18 -2.66
C MET A 120 3.87 -19.92 -3.04
N THR A 121 3.73 -19.01 -2.08
CA THR A 121 3.11 -17.71 -2.27
C THR A 121 4.13 -16.59 -2.17
N THR A 122 3.77 -15.45 -2.75
CA THR A 122 4.53 -14.21 -2.62
C THR A 122 3.57 -13.02 -2.54
N PRO A 123 3.89 -12.00 -1.73
CA PRO A 123 3.15 -10.75 -1.73
C PRO A 123 3.26 -10.07 -3.09
N CYS A 124 2.15 -9.60 -3.62
CA CYS A 124 2.04 -8.84 -4.85
C CYS A 124 1.28 -7.54 -4.58
N THR A 125 1.40 -6.57 -5.48
CA THR A 125 0.80 -5.25 -5.27
C THR A 125 0.06 -4.78 -6.52
N ARG A 126 -1.17 -4.28 -6.34
CA ARG A 126 -1.91 -3.52 -7.35
C ARG A 126 -1.94 -2.06 -6.96
N GLU A 127 -1.52 -1.19 -7.87
CA GLU A 127 -1.40 0.25 -7.62
C GLU A 127 -2.10 1.03 -8.73
N ASN A 128 -2.84 2.07 -8.34
CA ASN A 128 -3.43 3.04 -9.25
C ASN A 128 -3.42 4.44 -8.60
N GLN A 129 -4.19 5.38 -9.15
CA GLN A 129 -4.25 6.74 -8.65
C GLN A 129 -4.85 6.89 -7.24
N PHE A 130 -5.57 5.88 -6.75
CA PHE A 130 -6.24 5.91 -5.45
C PHE A 130 -5.37 5.32 -4.35
N GLY A 131 -4.55 4.30 -4.64
CA GLY A 131 -3.66 3.73 -3.65
C GLY A 131 -2.95 2.47 -4.11
N SER A 132 -2.50 1.67 -3.15
CA SER A 132 -1.65 0.50 -3.36
C SER A 132 -2.10 -0.65 -2.45
N CYS A 133 -2.77 -1.63 -3.01
CA CYS A 133 -3.29 -2.79 -2.27
C CYS A 133 -2.33 -3.96 -2.39
N VAL A 134 -2.11 -4.67 -1.27
CA VAL A 134 -1.28 -5.87 -1.20
C VAL A 134 -2.16 -7.11 -1.20
N GLY A 135 -1.73 -8.12 -1.96
CA GLY A 135 -2.32 -9.45 -1.98
C GLY A 135 -1.22 -10.49 -2.15
N GLU A 136 -1.58 -11.69 -2.57
CA GLU A 136 -0.71 -12.83 -2.80
C GLU A 136 -0.81 -13.34 -4.25
N SER A 137 0.32 -13.83 -4.75
CA SER A 137 0.41 -14.63 -5.97
C SER A 137 0.94 -16.02 -5.62
N VAL A 138 0.40 -17.06 -6.24
CA VAL A 138 0.79 -18.46 -6.01
C VAL A 138 1.53 -18.99 -7.23
N CYS A 139 2.65 -19.67 -7.04
CA CYS A 139 3.37 -20.31 -8.13
C CYS A 139 2.71 -21.64 -8.51
N ASP A 140 2.26 -21.75 -9.76
CA ASP A 140 1.91 -23.01 -10.41
C ASP A 140 3.17 -23.53 -11.11
N GLY A 141 3.94 -24.37 -10.41
CA GLY A 141 5.17 -24.96 -10.92
C GLY A 141 4.94 -25.95 -12.06
N THR A 142 3.69 -26.42 -12.27
CA THR A 142 3.35 -27.26 -13.42
C THR A 142 3.24 -26.45 -14.72
N GLN A 143 2.84 -25.18 -14.60
CA GLN A 143 2.79 -24.23 -15.72
C GLN A 143 4.01 -23.32 -15.81
N GLY A 144 4.83 -23.28 -14.74
CA GLY A 144 5.98 -22.38 -14.64
C GLY A 144 5.57 -20.90 -14.57
N ALA A 145 4.38 -20.63 -14.01
CA ALA A 145 3.78 -19.30 -13.96
C ALA A 145 3.23 -18.99 -12.58
N TRP A 146 3.37 -17.72 -12.18
CA TRP A 146 2.65 -17.18 -11.03
C TRP A 146 1.20 -16.94 -11.40
N SER A 147 0.29 -17.16 -10.45
CA SER A 147 -1.11 -16.72 -10.59
C SER A 147 -1.18 -15.22 -10.77
N GLU A 148 -2.34 -14.74 -11.21
CA GLU A 148 -2.65 -13.32 -11.08
C GLU A 148 -2.61 -12.92 -9.60
N CYS A 149 -2.20 -11.69 -9.35
CA CYS A 149 -2.21 -11.10 -8.02
C CYS A 149 -3.64 -11.01 -7.53
N ASP A 150 -3.93 -11.53 -6.33
CA ASP A 150 -5.29 -11.52 -5.76
C ASP A 150 -5.63 -10.25 -4.97
N ALA A 151 -4.70 -9.28 -4.92
CA ALA A 151 -4.92 -7.98 -4.30
C ALA A 151 -6.18 -7.31 -4.84
N ASP A 152 -6.93 -6.63 -3.98
CA ASP A 152 -8.04 -5.78 -4.41
C ASP A 152 -7.54 -4.65 -5.31
N GLU A 153 -8.42 -4.16 -6.19
CA GLU A 153 -8.13 -2.95 -6.97
C GLU A 153 -8.43 -1.74 -6.08
N PRO A 154 -7.43 -0.86 -5.79
CA PRO A 154 -7.66 0.34 -4.98
C PRO A 154 -8.73 1.23 -5.61
N LYS A 155 -9.61 1.80 -4.79
CA LYS A 155 -10.71 2.67 -5.24
C LYS A 155 -10.71 3.96 -4.45
N GLU A 156 -11.43 4.95 -4.96
CA GLU A 156 -11.74 6.16 -4.21
C GLU A 156 -12.49 5.80 -2.93
N GLU A 157 -12.14 6.44 -1.83
CA GLU A 157 -12.77 6.15 -0.56
C GLU A 157 -14.22 6.60 -0.50
N ILE A 158 -15.03 5.77 0.15
CA ILE A 158 -16.42 6.08 0.49
C ILE A 158 -16.65 5.84 1.97
N CYS A 159 -17.67 6.47 2.52
CA CYS A 159 -18.04 6.28 3.92
C CYS A 159 -18.83 4.97 4.08
N ASP A 160 -18.12 3.84 4.12
CA ASP A 160 -18.68 2.50 4.29
C ASP A 160 -18.03 1.68 5.41
N GLY A 161 -17.03 2.24 6.09
CA GLY A 161 -16.31 1.61 7.19
C GLY A 161 -15.19 0.67 6.74
N GLU A 162 -14.93 0.57 5.43
CA GLU A 162 -13.85 -0.20 4.84
C GLU A 162 -12.70 0.74 4.40
N ASP A 163 -11.55 0.14 4.10
CA ASP A 163 -10.37 0.80 3.52
C ASP A 163 -10.33 0.43 2.03
N ASN A 164 -10.98 1.25 1.20
CA ASN A 164 -11.09 1.01 -0.25
C ASN A 164 -9.83 1.40 -1.02
N ASN A 165 -9.04 2.35 -0.51
CA ASN A 165 -7.81 2.83 -1.15
C ASN A 165 -6.56 2.07 -0.65
N CYS A 166 -6.71 1.20 0.35
CA CYS A 166 -5.65 0.43 1.00
C CYS A 166 -4.58 1.32 1.68
N SER A 167 -4.96 2.47 2.22
CA SER A 167 -4.08 3.38 2.97
C SER A 167 -3.72 2.85 4.36
N GLY A 168 -4.48 1.88 4.86
CA GLY A 168 -4.44 1.36 6.23
C GLY A 168 -5.41 2.05 7.19
N LEU A 169 -6.25 2.97 6.71
CA LEU A 169 -7.25 3.69 7.50
C LEU A 169 -8.60 3.68 6.77
N ALA A 170 -9.63 3.12 7.40
CA ALA A 170 -10.98 3.15 6.84
C ALA A 170 -11.59 4.57 6.88
N ASP A 171 -12.42 4.87 5.89
CA ASP A 171 -13.12 6.16 5.71
C ASP A 171 -12.18 7.39 5.72
N ASP A 172 -10.95 7.23 5.24
CA ASP A 172 -9.96 8.30 5.12
C ASP A 172 -10.02 8.98 3.74
N GLU A 173 -9.34 10.12 3.57
CA GLU A 173 -9.25 10.85 2.29
C GLU A 173 -10.57 11.01 1.48
N LEU A 174 -11.71 11.03 2.17
CA LEU A 174 -13.03 11.03 1.54
C LEU A 174 -13.20 12.23 0.59
N PRO A 175 -13.89 12.05 -0.55
CA PRO A 175 -14.17 13.14 -1.46
C PRO A 175 -14.96 14.24 -0.75
N ALA A 176 -14.49 15.48 -0.88
CA ALA A 176 -15.16 16.64 -0.32
C ALA A 176 -16.45 16.93 -1.09
N LEU A 177 -17.53 16.23 -0.74
CA LEU A 177 -18.84 16.39 -1.34
C LEU A 177 -19.64 17.45 -0.58
N GLU A 178 -20.22 18.39 -1.32
CA GLU A 178 -21.17 19.35 -0.77
C GLU A 178 -22.51 18.65 -0.48
N CYS A 179 -23.25 19.17 0.50
CA CYS A 179 -24.59 18.72 0.86
C CYS A 179 -25.45 19.92 1.26
N GLU A 180 -26.76 19.70 1.37
CA GLU A 180 -27.71 20.72 1.82
C GLU A 180 -28.75 20.13 2.77
N ILE A 181 -29.19 20.95 3.74
CA ILE A 181 -30.36 20.67 4.56
C ILE A 181 -31.43 21.70 4.20
N THR A 182 -32.61 21.20 3.81
CA THR A 182 -33.76 22.02 3.40
C THR A 182 -34.96 21.75 4.30
N ASN A 183 -35.65 22.81 4.71
CA ASN A 183 -36.93 22.71 5.40
C ASN A 183 -37.83 23.91 5.03
N GLU A 184 -38.83 24.22 5.88
CA GLU A 184 -39.76 25.33 5.66
C GLU A 184 -39.16 26.72 5.85
N HIS A 185 -38.00 26.82 6.51
CA HIS A 185 -37.31 28.08 6.78
C HIS A 185 -36.31 28.42 5.68
N GLY A 186 -35.56 27.44 5.15
CA GLY A 186 -34.59 27.74 4.10
C GLY A 186 -33.78 26.53 3.63
N VAL A 187 -32.63 26.83 3.03
CA VAL A 187 -31.67 25.84 2.51
C VAL A 187 -30.27 26.20 2.99
N CYS A 188 -29.73 25.39 3.88
CA CYS A 188 -28.38 25.57 4.37
C CYS A 188 -27.42 24.59 3.70
N LEU A 189 -26.33 25.12 3.14
CA LEU A 189 -25.26 24.33 2.53
C LEU A 189 -24.24 23.85 3.59
N GLY A 190 -23.64 22.71 3.33
CA GLY A 190 -22.57 22.13 4.14
C GLY A 190 -21.76 21.12 3.34
N LYS A 191 -21.01 20.29 4.05
CA LYS A 191 -20.18 19.21 3.52
C LYS A 191 -20.62 17.88 4.10
N LYS A 192 -20.50 16.85 3.28
CA LYS A 192 -20.63 15.48 3.76
C LYS A 192 -19.48 15.17 4.71
N ILE A 193 -19.83 14.57 5.83
CA ILE A 193 -18.93 14.01 6.83
C ILE A 193 -19.28 12.54 7.03
N CYS A 194 -18.31 11.75 7.46
CA CYS A 194 -18.53 10.35 7.79
C CYS A 194 -18.59 10.19 9.31
N ILE A 195 -19.70 9.65 9.81
CA ILE A 195 -19.88 9.35 11.24
C ILE A 195 -20.26 7.88 11.37
N SER A 196 -19.35 7.06 11.89
CA SER A 196 -19.59 5.62 12.11
C SER A 196 -20.03 4.87 10.85
N ALA A 197 -19.31 5.04 9.74
CA ALA A 197 -19.62 4.46 8.43
C ALA A 197 -20.99 4.89 7.85
N GLU A 198 -21.54 6.01 8.32
CA GLU A 198 -22.73 6.64 7.73
C GLU A 198 -22.41 8.07 7.29
N GLU A 199 -22.76 8.38 6.04
CA GLU A 199 -22.69 9.75 5.53
C GLU A 199 -23.70 10.65 6.28
N SER A 200 -23.22 11.77 6.79
CA SER A 200 -24.03 12.84 7.39
C SER A 200 -23.69 14.17 6.74
N CYS A 201 -24.62 15.11 6.74
CA CYS A 201 -24.37 16.49 6.33
C CYS A 201 -24.05 17.33 7.56
N ASP A 202 -22.98 18.12 7.51
CA ASP A 202 -22.61 19.05 8.60
C ASP A 202 -23.29 20.42 8.48
N ALA A 203 -24.13 20.63 7.45
CA ALA A 203 -24.91 21.85 7.30
C ALA A 203 -25.78 22.10 8.54
N LYS A 204 -25.98 23.37 8.90
CA LYS A 204 -26.94 23.69 9.95
C LYS A 204 -28.36 23.39 9.47
N THR A 205 -29.24 23.07 10.41
CA THR A 205 -30.67 22.99 10.09
C THR A 205 -31.21 24.42 10.03
N PRO A 206 -31.78 24.89 8.90
CA PRO A 206 -32.33 26.23 8.82
C PRO A 206 -33.41 26.44 9.88
N THR A 207 -33.44 27.59 10.53
CA THR A 207 -34.50 27.97 11.47
C THR A 207 -34.96 29.38 11.16
N GLN A 208 -36.12 29.79 11.69
CA GLN A 208 -36.51 31.19 11.63
C GLN A 208 -35.42 32.08 12.23
N GLU A 209 -35.24 33.27 11.64
CA GLU A 209 -34.37 34.31 12.16
C GLU A 209 -34.62 34.63 13.65
N PHE A 210 -33.52 34.88 14.35
CA PHE A 210 -33.47 35.48 15.67
C PHE A 210 -32.56 36.71 15.59
N CYS A 211 -32.77 37.69 16.48
CA CYS A 211 -31.87 38.83 16.65
C CYS A 211 -30.61 38.38 17.42
N ASP A 212 -29.77 37.61 16.75
CA ASP A 212 -28.53 37.05 17.29
C ASP A 212 -27.31 37.29 16.40
N LEU A 213 -27.46 38.08 15.33
CA LEU A 213 -26.42 38.41 14.36
C LEU A 213 -25.96 37.20 13.53
N GLU A 214 -26.77 36.15 13.45
CA GLU A 214 -26.55 34.97 12.60
C GLU A 214 -27.67 34.86 11.55
N ASP A 215 -27.31 34.54 10.30
CA ASP A 215 -28.24 34.20 9.20
C ASP A 215 -28.84 32.82 9.46
N ASN A 216 -29.87 32.68 10.28
CA ASN A 216 -30.36 31.39 10.78
C ASN A 216 -31.03 30.52 9.70
N ASP A 217 -31.60 31.11 8.66
CA ASP A 217 -32.28 30.40 7.58
C ASP A 217 -31.43 30.16 6.32
N CYS A 218 -30.21 30.72 6.27
CA CYS A 218 -29.26 30.64 5.17
C CYS A 218 -29.70 31.33 3.87
N ASP A 219 -30.56 32.35 3.93
CA ASP A 219 -30.96 33.10 2.73
C ASP A 219 -29.92 34.13 2.26
N GLY A 220 -28.87 34.36 3.05
CA GLY A 220 -27.78 35.30 2.80
C GLY A 220 -28.01 36.71 3.34
N GLN A 221 -29.08 36.93 4.08
CA GLN A 221 -29.34 38.11 4.90
C GLN A 221 -29.16 37.74 6.38
N THR A 222 -29.20 38.72 7.27
CA THR A 222 -28.99 38.47 8.70
C THR A 222 -30.03 39.28 9.47
N ASP A 223 -30.71 38.63 10.42
CA ASP A 223 -31.74 39.23 11.27
C ASP A 223 -32.92 39.83 10.45
N GLU A 224 -33.28 39.25 9.29
CA GLU A 224 -34.43 39.66 8.45
C GLU A 224 -35.77 39.03 8.89
N ASP A 225 -36.87 39.54 8.34
CA ASP A 225 -38.23 39.03 8.58
C ASP A 225 -38.68 38.90 10.07
N LEU A 226 -37.96 39.55 10.99
CA LEU A 226 -38.23 39.61 12.44
C LEU A 226 -39.44 40.49 12.82
N GLY A 227 -40.02 41.19 11.84
CA GLY A 227 -41.08 42.18 12.04
C GLY A 227 -40.59 43.50 12.66
N GLU A 228 -41.48 44.48 12.82
CA GLU A 228 -41.17 45.73 13.52
C GLU A 228 -41.36 45.58 15.03
N SER A 229 -40.29 45.33 15.79
CA SER A 229 -40.30 45.59 17.23
C SER A 229 -40.21 47.09 17.49
N SER A 230 -41.33 47.80 17.38
CA SER A 230 -41.40 49.19 17.85
C SER A 230 -41.28 49.19 19.38
N CYS A 231 -40.21 49.75 19.93
CA CYS A 231 -40.07 49.96 21.36
C CYS A 231 -40.11 51.45 21.70
N GLY A 232 -40.89 51.82 22.73
CA GLY A 232 -41.12 53.20 23.17
C GLY A 232 -42.51 53.74 22.84
N LEU A 233 -42.98 54.73 23.60
CA LEU A 233 -44.27 55.42 23.41
C LEU A 233 -44.04 56.89 23.07
N GLY A 234 -44.72 57.39 22.03
CA GLY A 234 -44.66 58.79 21.61
C GLY A 234 -43.34 59.15 20.92
N ILE A 235 -42.77 60.31 21.22
CA ILE A 235 -41.52 60.81 20.60
C ILE A 235 -40.27 59.98 20.91
N CYS A 236 -40.40 58.97 21.79
CA CYS A 236 -39.36 58.00 22.10
C CYS A 236 -39.58 56.66 21.38
N ALA A 237 -40.49 56.58 20.40
CA ALA A 237 -40.63 55.41 19.55
C ALA A 237 -39.38 55.27 18.67
N GLY A 238 -38.57 54.25 18.94
CA GLY A 238 -37.48 53.82 18.09
C GLY A 238 -37.91 52.58 17.32
N VAL A 239 -37.68 52.58 16.00
CA VAL A 239 -37.64 51.34 15.24
C VAL A 239 -36.23 50.82 15.42
N VAL A 240 -36.09 49.79 16.25
CA VAL A 240 -34.89 48.96 16.20
C VAL A 240 -35.20 48.00 15.06
N ALA A 241 -34.49 48.15 13.93
CA ALA A 241 -34.22 46.95 13.15
C ALA A 241 -33.50 46.04 14.14
N ALA A 242 -34.21 44.99 14.55
CA ALA A 242 -33.65 44.00 15.46
C ALA A 242 -32.30 43.54 14.86
#